data_AF-A0A4V2Q7R6-F1
#
_entry.id   AF-A0A4V2Q7R6-F1
#
_cell.length_a   1.000
_cell.length_b   1.000
_cell.length_c   1.000
_cell.angle_alpha   90.00
_cell.angle_beta   90.00
_cell.angle_gamma   90.00
#
_symmetry.space_group_name_H-M   'P 1'
#
loop_
_entity.id
_entity.type
_entity.pdbx_description
1 polymer ?
#
loop_
_entity_poly.entity_id
_entity_poly.type
_entity_poly.pdbx_seq_one_letter_code
_entity_poly.pdbx_strand_id
1 'polypeptide(L)'
;MRQVTVLSIMLVILVVIVIPTVVVRSLGPSGTGKEMRNGTAYKGEDIPIKVYMHETKQIFEMSLEDYVKGVLAAEMPAEFDLEALKAQAVAARTYAVKNMVFFGGPGLASHPGADVSTDHRESQAWISEAQAKQRWGPFKADDYWKKISQAVEGTSGLILTFGGEPINAVFHSTSGGQTASASEVWGFDYPYLQSVACQWDQKSPRYQETKELALSELEGRLGADAGVMAAVQNGSNPIAQIIDHTASGRVAKVRVGNKTFTGAELREKLELRSTDFSIDVKGEKMIFKTTGYGHGVGLCQYGANGMAKEGRDFRQILTYYYTGVALKNVHGT
;
A
#
# COMPACT_ATOMS: atom_id res chain seq x y z
N MET A 1 -26.27 -0.28 -17.18
CA MET A 1 -24.98 -1.02 -17.23
C MET A 1 -23.75 -0.12 -17.28
N ARG A 2 -23.69 0.94 -18.12
CA ARG A 2 -22.53 1.87 -18.15
C ARG A 2 -22.22 2.59 -16.82
N GLN A 3 -23.23 2.97 -16.03
CA GLN A 3 -23.00 3.68 -14.77
C GLN A 3 -22.43 2.79 -13.65
N VAL A 4 -22.76 1.49 -13.63
CA VAL A 4 -22.28 0.55 -12.59
C VAL A 4 -20.81 0.19 -12.81
N THR A 5 -20.36 0.10 -14.08
CA THR A 5 -18.96 -0.15 -14.43
C THR A 5 -18.06 1.06 -14.11
N VAL A 6 -18.58 2.29 -14.28
CA VAL A 6 -17.84 3.52 -13.94
C VAL A 6 -17.68 3.69 -12.43
N LEU A 7 -18.70 3.37 -11.62
CA LEU A 7 -18.63 3.37 -10.16
C LEU A 7 -17.63 2.34 -9.61
N SER A 8 -17.57 1.15 -10.22
CA SER A 8 -16.67 0.08 -9.77
C SER A 8 -15.20 0.38 -10.08
N ILE A 9 -14.93 1.09 -11.19
CA ILE A 9 -13.58 1.53 -11.55
C ILE A 9 -13.15 2.74 -10.71
N MET A 10 -14.06 3.67 -10.38
CA MET A 10 -13.76 4.80 -9.51
C MET A 10 -13.45 4.41 -8.07
N LEU A 11 -14.11 3.37 -7.53
CA LEU A 11 -13.81 2.87 -6.17
C LEU A 11 -12.39 2.31 -6.07
N VAL A 12 -11.89 1.63 -7.11
CA VAL A 12 -10.51 1.11 -7.15
C VAL A 12 -9.46 2.22 -7.38
N ILE A 13 -9.85 3.34 -8.01
CA ILE A 13 -8.96 4.48 -8.28
C ILE A 13 -8.76 5.34 -7.01
N LEU A 14 -9.74 5.42 -6.10
CA LEU A 14 -9.62 6.19 -4.86
C LEU A 14 -8.80 5.44 -3.76
N VAL A 15 -8.70 4.12 -3.85
CA VAL A 15 -8.23 3.21 -2.78
C VAL A 15 -6.70 3.15 -2.57
N VAL A 16 -5.87 3.80 -3.39
CA VAL A 16 -4.39 3.65 -3.29
C VAL A 16 -3.64 5.00 -3.18
N ILE A 17 -4.36 6.13 -3.21
CA ILE A 17 -3.74 7.42 -3.57
C ILE A 17 -3.26 8.27 -2.38
N VAL A 18 -3.78 8.08 -1.16
CA VAL A 18 -3.43 8.97 -0.03
C VAL A 18 -2.77 8.19 1.11
N ILE A 19 -1.44 8.05 1.03
CA ILE A 19 -0.59 7.50 2.10
C ILE A 19 0.35 8.52 2.80
N PRO A 20 0.61 9.78 2.40
CA PRO A 20 1.79 10.45 2.97
C PRO A 20 1.70 10.89 4.42
N THR A 21 0.56 11.37 4.93
CA THR A 21 0.58 12.16 6.19
C THR A 21 0.31 11.37 7.46
N VAL A 22 -0.54 10.34 7.42
CA VAL A 22 -0.90 9.57 8.64
C VAL A 22 0.09 8.43 8.90
N VAL A 23 0.60 7.79 7.84
CA VAL A 23 1.59 6.71 7.94
C VAL A 23 2.91 7.21 8.57
N VAL A 24 3.34 8.44 8.29
CA VAL A 24 4.54 9.04 8.92
C VAL A 24 4.43 9.17 10.44
N ARG A 25 3.22 9.38 11.00
CA ARG A 25 3.04 9.43 12.47
C ARG A 25 3.03 8.05 13.13
N SER A 26 2.61 7.00 12.43
CA SER A 26 2.61 5.62 12.95
C SER A 26 3.94 4.88 12.71
N LEU A 27 4.74 5.32 11.73
CA LEU A 27 6.05 4.76 11.38
C LEU A 27 7.25 5.43 12.08
N GLY A 28 7.03 6.38 12.98
CA GLY A 28 8.11 6.95 13.78
C GLY A 28 8.79 5.87 14.64
N PRO A 29 10.10 5.97 14.92
CA PRO A 29 10.76 5.04 15.82
C PRO A 29 10.13 5.17 17.21
N SER A 30 9.33 4.17 17.60
CA SER A 30 8.96 3.99 18.98
C SER A 30 10.22 3.67 19.77
N GLY A 31 10.76 4.70 20.42
CA GLY A 31 11.91 4.61 21.29
C GLY A 31 11.66 3.66 22.47
N THR A 32 12.75 3.03 22.90
CA THR A 32 12.90 2.04 23.97
C THR A 32 12.46 0.62 23.61
N GLY A 33 13.46 -0.24 23.39
CA GLY A 33 13.30 -1.67 23.34
C GLY A 33 12.67 -2.16 24.64
N LYS A 34 11.36 -2.36 24.61
CA LYS A 34 10.78 -3.48 25.33
C LYS A 34 11.03 -4.67 24.43
N GLU A 35 11.95 -5.54 24.85
CA GLU A 35 11.88 -6.94 24.39
C GLU A 35 10.40 -7.35 24.43
N MET A 36 9.88 -7.95 23.35
CA MET A 36 8.69 -8.79 23.46
C MET A 36 8.74 -9.48 24.82
N ARG A 37 7.70 -9.29 25.64
CA ARG A 37 7.50 -10.17 26.78
C ARG A 37 7.60 -11.58 26.23
N ASN A 38 8.68 -12.29 26.59
CA ASN A 38 8.91 -13.66 26.18
C ASN A 38 7.59 -14.44 26.33
N GLY A 39 7.00 -14.88 25.23
CA GLY A 39 6.07 -16.01 25.22
C GLY A 39 4.58 -15.76 25.49
N THR A 40 3.92 -14.79 24.86
CA THR A 40 2.46 -14.95 24.62
C THR A 40 2.20 -15.52 23.24
N ALA A 41 2.70 -16.74 23.03
CA ALA A 41 2.12 -17.66 22.08
C ALA A 41 0.60 -17.73 22.35
N TYR A 42 -0.22 -17.44 21.33
CA TYR A 42 -1.66 -17.59 21.48
C TYR A 42 -2.01 -19.08 21.56
N LYS A 43 -2.80 -19.45 22.57
CA LYS A 43 -3.18 -20.85 22.86
C LYS A 43 -4.57 -21.24 22.34
N GLY A 44 -5.33 -20.29 21.80
CA GLY A 44 -6.63 -20.56 21.17
C GLY A 44 -6.50 -20.84 19.67
N GLU A 45 -7.57 -21.36 19.08
CA GLU A 45 -7.65 -21.60 17.62
C GLU A 45 -7.80 -20.28 16.85
N ASP A 46 -8.65 -19.36 17.32
CA ASP A 46 -8.92 -18.07 16.66
C ASP A 46 -8.42 -16.88 17.50
N ILE A 47 -7.49 -16.10 16.96
CA ILE A 47 -7.00 -14.86 17.59
C ILE A 47 -8.01 -13.73 17.34
N PRO A 48 -8.63 -13.11 18.35
CA PRO A 48 -9.55 -12.00 18.13
C PRO A 48 -8.81 -10.70 17.78
N ILE A 49 -9.35 -9.95 16.83
CA ILE A 49 -8.90 -8.60 16.46
C ILE A 49 -10.06 -7.61 16.53
N LYS A 50 -9.80 -6.39 17.05
CA LYS A 50 -10.78 -5.30 17.10
C LYS A 50 -10.61 -4.37 15.92
N VAL A 51 -11.61 -4.31 15.05
CA VAL A 51 -11.56 -3.60 13.78
C VAL A 51 -12.55 -2.44 13.79
N TYR A 52 -12.06 -1.22 13.60
CA TYR A 52 -12.90 -0.06 13.36
C TYR A 52 -13.41 -0.06 11.91
N MET A 53 -14.74 -0.07 11.75
CA MET A 53 -15.42 -0.04 10.46
C MET A 53 -15.69 1.41 10.06
N HIS A 54 -14.93 1.95 9.10
CA HIS A 54 -15.02 3.38 8.74
C HIS A 54 -16.40 3.78 8.16
N GLU A 55 -17.11 2.85 7.52
CA GLU A 55 -18.45 3.08 6.97
C GLU A 55 -19.52 3.21 8.06
N THR A 56 -19.49 2.35 9.08
CA THR A 56 -20.50 2.33 10.16
C THR A 56 -20.08 3.10 11.41
N LYS A 57 -18.79 3.47 11.52
CA LYS A 57 -18.14 4.12 12.66
C LYS A 57 -18.24 3.29 13.96
N GLN A 58 -18.19 1.97 13.83
CA GLN A 58 -18.28 1.03 14.94
C GLN A 58 -17.04 0.12 15.01
N ILE A 59 -16.71 -0.35 16.20
CA ILE A 59 -15.65 -1.34 16.42
C ILE A 59 -16.30 -2.72 16.50
N PHE A 60 -15.83 -3.64 15.68
CA PHE A 60 -16.25 -5.05 15.70
C PHE A 60 -15.07 -5.94 16.09
N GLU A 61 -15.37 -7.00 16.83
CA GLU A 61 -14.41 -8.07 17.09
C GLU A 61 -14.66 -9.21 16.11
N MET A 62 -13.59 -9.75 15.51
CA MET A 62 -13.64 -10.90 14.61
C MET A 62 -12.36 -11.74 14.72
N SER A 63 -12.33 -12.91 14.08
CA SER A 63 -11.09 -13.68 13.99
C SER A 63 -10.06 -12.93 13.12
N LEU A 64 -8.78 -13.03 13.48
CA LEU A 64 -7.67 -12.47 12.71
C LEU A 64 -7.65 -13.05 11.29
N GLU A 65 -7.97 -14.32 11.12
CA GLU A 65 -7.98 -14.99 9.83
C GLU A 65 -9.14 -14.49 8.94
N ASP A 66 -10.33 -14.23 9.49
CA ASP A 66 -11.44 -13.61 8.73
C ASP A 66 -11.13 -12.16 8.35
N TYR A 67 -10.47 -11.42 9.25
CA TYR A 67 -9.95 -10.10 8.92
C TYR A 67 -8.99 -10.16 7.73
N VAL A 68 -8.01 -11.08 7.76
CA VAL A 68 -7.02 -11.24 6.69
C VAL A 68 -7.67 -11.68 5.37
N LYS A 69 -8.70 -12.54 5.39
CA LYS A 69 -9.50 -12.89 4.18
C LYS A 69 -10.12 -11.65 3.55
N GLY A 70 -10.72 -10.77 4.35
CA GLY A 70 -11.31 -9.52 3.88
C GLY A 70 -10.28 -8.51 3.36
N VAL A 71 -9.08 -8.45 3.96
CA VAL A 71 -7.96 -7.65 3.43
C VAL A 71 -7.53 -8.18 2.06
N LEU A 72 -7.32 -9.49 1.93
CA LEU A 72 -6.93 -10.10 0.64
C LEU A 72 -7.95 -9.82 -0.44
N ALA A 73 -9.23 -9.95 -0.11
CA ALA A 73 -10.31 -9.61 -1.03
C ALA A 73 -10.25 -8.14 -1.45
N ALA A 74 -9.94 -7.21 -0.55
CA ALA A 74 -9.87 -5.78 -0.90
C ALA A 74 -8.61 -5.41 -1.69
N GLU A 75 -7.45 -5.96 -1.34
CA GLU A 75 -6.14 -5.47 -1.76
C GLU A 75 -5.54 -6.18 -2.98
N MET A 76 -5.82 -7.47 -3.18
CA MET A 76 -5.16 -8.27 -4.22
C MET A 76 -6.19 -8.96 -5.14
N PRO A 77 -6.02 -8.92 -6.47
CA PRO A 77 -6.92 -9.65 -7.37
C PRO A 77 -6.91 -11.14 -7.06
N ALA A 78 -8.09 -11.73 -6.86
CA ALA A 78 -8.23 -13.15 -6.51
C ALA A 78 -7.70 -14.09 -7.62
N GLU A 79 -7.59 -13.58 -8.86
CA GLU A 79 -6.96 -14.28 -9.97
C GLU A 79 -5.46 -14.54 -9.78
N PHE A 80 -4.79 -13.76 -8.93
CA PHE A 80 -3.35 -13.88 -8.73
C PHE A 80 -2.97 -15.27 -8.24
N ASP A 81 -1.73 -15.66 -8.51
CA ASP A 81 -1.22 -16.96 -8.12
C ASP A 81 -1.39 -17.23 -6.61
N LEU A 82 -1.62 -18.48 -6.24
CA LEU A 82 -1.84 -18.85 -4.84
C LEU A 82 -0.65 -18.46 -3.95
N GLU A 83 0.59 -18.59 -4.45
CA GLU A 83 1.78 -18.21 -3.68
C GLU A 83 1.90 -16.69 -3.49
N ALA A 84 1.40 -15.89 -4.44
CA ALA A 84 1.30 -14.44 -4.27
C ALA A 84 0.23 -14.05 -3.25
N LEU A 85 -0.94 -14.72 -3.27
CA LEU A 85 -1.99 -14.53 -2.27
C LEU A 85 -1.50 -14.92 -0.86
N LYS A 86 -0.74 -16.02 -0.73
CA LYS A 86 -0.11 -16.42 0.54
C LYS A 86 0.89 -15.36 1.04
N ALA A 87 1.71 -14.80 0.15
CA ALA A 87 2.63 -13.72 0.52
C ALA A 87 1.86 -12.48 1.03
N GLN A 88 0.77 -12.10 0.36
CA GLN A 88 -0.11 -11.03 0.81
C GLN A 88 -0.77 -11.34 2.17
N ALA A 89 -1.20 -12.59 2.41
CA ALA A 89 -1.82 -12.99 3.67
C ALA A 89 -0.86 -12.82 4.85
N VAL A 90 0.39 -13.27 4.70
CA VAL A 90 1.42 -13.09 5.72
C VAL A 90 1.74 -11.60 5.93
N ALA A 91 1.85 -10.80 4.87
CA ALA A 91 2.09 -9.36 5.01
C ALA A 91 0.93 -8.64 5.73
N ALA A 92 -0.31 -8.91 5.33
CA ALA A 92 -1.52 -8.36 5.95
C ALA A 92 -1.62 -8.74 7.43
N ARG A 93 -1.43 -10.03 7.76
CA ARG A 93 -1.42 -10.53 9.14
C ARG A 93 -0.32 -9.90 9.97
N THR A 94 0.87 -9.72 9.41
CA THR A 94 1.99 -9.08 10.11
C THR A 94 1.67 -7.65 10.50
N TYR A 95 1.08 -6.87 9.58
CA TYR A 95 0.64 -5.51 9.88
C TYR A 95 -0.43 -5.49 10.98
N ALA A 96 -1.44 -6.37 10.90
CA ALA A 96 -2.46 -6.48 11.93
C ALA A 96 -1.84 -6.79 13.30
N VAL A 97 -1.04 -7.87 13.38
CA VAL A 97 -0.37 -8.30 14.62
C VAL A 97 0.54 -7.21 15.19
N LYS A 98 1.25 -6.45 14.36
CA LYS A 98 2.08 -5.33 14.80
C LYS A 98 1.26 -4.25 15.52
N ASN A 99 0.05 -3.99 15.06
CA ASN A 99 -0.83 -2.95 15.63
C ASN A 99 -1.67 -3.46 16.80
N MET A 100 -1.90 -4.77 16.91
CA MET A 100 -2.75 -5.34 17.94
C MET A 100 -2.21 -5.16 19.36
N VAL A 101 -3.03 -4.59 20.24
CA VAL A 101 -2.69 -4.38 21.66
C VAL A 101 -2.36 -5.70 22.37
N PHE A 102 -3.05 -6.79 21.98
CA PHE A 102 -2.80 -8.13 22.51
C PHE A 102 -1.35 -8.58 22.35
N PHE A 103 -0.70 -8.23 21.22
CA PHE A 103 0.70 -8.54 20.95
C PHE A 103 1.66 -7.41 21.36
N GLY A 104 1.19 -6.44 22.14
CA GLY A 104 1.99 -5.28 22.58
C GLY A 104 2.07 -4.14 21.58
N GLY A 105 1.29 -4.19 20.50
CA GLY A 105 1.13 -3.11 19.54
C GLY A 105 0.44 -1.87 20.13
N PRO A 106 0.53 -0.71 19.45
CA PRO A 106 -0.03 0.54 19.94
C PRO A 106 -1.57 0.64 19.85
N GLY A 107 -2.23 -0.27 19.14
CA GLY A 107 -3.60 -0.09 18.67
C GLY A 107 -3.71 1.07 17.66
N LEU A 108 -4.94 1.42 17.33
CA LEU A 108 -5.24 2.52 16.42
C LEU A 108 -5.47 3.82 17.18
N ALA A 109 -4.48 4.71 17.15
CA ALA A 109 -4.52 5.98 17.91
C ALA A 109 -5.70 6.89 17.52
N SER A 110 -6.14 6.89 16.25
CA SER A 110 -7.29 7.70 15.81
C SER A 110 -8.62 7.18 16.34
N HIS A 111 -8.71 5.90 16.71
CA HIS A 111 -9.93 5.24 17.20
C HIS A 111 -9.61 4.35 18.41
N PRO A 112 -9.47 4.94 19.62
CA PRO A 112 -9.11 4.20 20.82
C PRO A 112 -10.00 2.98 21.07
N GLY A 113 -9.37 1.82 21.26
CA GLY A 113 -10.05 0.54 21.46
C GLY A 113 -10.10 -0.37 20.23
N ALA A 114 -9.76 0.15 19.05
CA ALA A 114 -9.51 -0.65 17.86
C ALA A 114 -8.02 -0.97 17.70
N ASP A 115 -7.71 -2.11 17.09
CA ASP A 115 -6.36 -2.48 16.67
C ASP A 115 -6.05 -1.92 15.27
N VAL A 116 -7.03 -1.95 14.36
CA VAL A 116 -6.91 -1.54 12.96
C VAL A 116 -8.22 -0.93 12.43
N SER A 117 -8.16 -0.26 11.27
CA SER A 117 -9.30 0.30 10.55
C SER A 117 -9.51 -0.39 9.20
N THR A 118 -10.74 -0.37 8.69
CA THR A 118 -11.05 -0.76 7.30
C THR A 118 -10.83 0.37 6.29
N ASP A 119 -10.45 1.56 6.76
CA ASP A 119 -10.00 2.66 5.90
C ASP A 119 -8.54 2.43 5.48
N HIS A 120 -8.31 2.26 4.18
CA HIS A 120 -6.98 2.08 3.60
C HIS A 120 -6.03 3.27 3.84
N ARG A 121 -6.55 4.44 4.24
CA ARG A 121 -5.76 5.64 4.57
C ARG A 121 -5.21 5.58 6.00
N GLU A 122 -5.84 4.81 6.87
CA GLU A 122 -5.44 4.61 8.27
C GLU A 122 -4.78 3.24 8.49
N SER A 123 -5.18 2.23 7.73
CA SER A 123 -4.73 0.85 7.88
C SER A 123 -4.74 0.11 6.54
N GLN A 124 -5.55 -0.93 6.37
CA GLN A 124 -5.61 -1.75 5.17
C GLN A 124 -7.02 -1.71 4.62
N ALA A 125 -7.15 -1.74 3.28
CA ALA A 125 -8.46 -1.91 2.70
C ALA A 125 -9.03 -3.26 3.17
N TRP A 126 -10.33 -3.27 3.47
CA TRP A 126 -11.03 -4.47 3.89
C TRP A 126 -12.44 -4.47 3.32
N ILE A 127 -12.89 -5.61 2.83
CA ILE A 127 -14.28 -5.83 2.43
C ILE A 127 -14.79 -7.15 3.00
N SER A 128 -16.08 -7.20 3.35
CA SER A 128 -16.73 -8.43 3.80
C SER A 128 -16.83 -9.48 2.68
N GLU A 129 -17.03 -10.74 3.04
CA GLU A 129 -17.32 -11.82 2.08
C GLU A 129 -18.48 -11.44 1.15
N ALA A 130 -19.56 -10.91 1.71
CA ALA A 130 -20.73 -10.50 0.93
C ALA A 130 -20.39 -9.44 -0.13
N GLN A 131 -19.63 -8.39 0.25
CA GLN A 131 -19.17 -7.36 -0.67
C GLN A 131 -18.20 -7.94 -1.73
N ALA A 132 -17.30 -8.83 -1.32
CA ALA A 132 -16.36 -9.49 -2.22
C ALA A 132 -17.07 -10.34 -3.28
N LYS A 133 -18.01 -11.19 -2.85
CA LYS A 133 -18.83 -12.03 -3.74
C LYS A 133 -19.69 -11.19 -4.67
N GLN A 134 -20.31 -10.12 -4.17
CA GLN A 134 -21.06 -9.18 -5.00
C GLN A 134 -20.18 -8.58 -6.10
N ARG A 135 -18.95 -8.17 -5.77
CA ARG A 135 -18.00 -7.57 -6.71
C ARG A 135 -17.50 -8.56 -7.77
N TRP A 136 -17.27 -9.82 -7.41
CA TRP A 136 -16.79 -10.84 -8.35
C TRP A 136 -17.90 -11.44 -9.23
N GLY A 137 -19.15 -11.29 -8.81
CA GLY A 137 -20.31 -11.82 -9.51
C GLY A 137 -20.51 -13.33 -9.30
N PRO A 138 -21.71 -13.84 -9.65
CA PRO A 138 -22.18 -15.14 -9.20
C PRO A 138 -21.37 -16.33 -9.75
N PHE A 139 -20.65 -16.17 -10.85
CA PHE A 139 -19.93 -17.26 -11.51
C PHE A 139 -18.53 -17.54 -10.93
N LYS A 140 -17.93 -16.55 -10.26
CA LYS A 140 -16.55 -16.62 -9.76
C LYS A 140 -16.45 -16.44 -8.25
N ALA A 141 -17.52 -15.93 -7.62
CA ALA A 141 -17.57 -15.57 -6.22
C ALA A 141 -17.05 -16.68 -5.29
N ASP A 142 -17.59 -17.89 -5.43
CA ASP A 142 -17.23 -19.00 -4.54
C ASP A 142 -15.82 -19.54 -4.81
N ASP A 143 -15.41 -19.65 -6.07
CA ASP A 143 -14.05 -20.09 -6.43
C ASP A 143 -12.99 -19.12 -5.92
N TYR A 144 -13.23 -17.81 -6.06
CA TYR A 144 -12.31 -16.77 -5.60
C TYR A 144 -12.27 -16.70 -4.07
N TRP A 145 -13.41 -16.79 -3.39
CA TRP A 145 -13.44 -16.84 -1.94
C TRP A 145 -12.73 -18.07 -1.39
N LYS A 146 -12.94 -19.24 -2.03
CA LYS A 146 -12.25 -20.48 -1.69
C LYS A 146 -10.74 -20.36 -1.87
N LYS A 147 -10.27 -19.76 -2.97
CA LYS A 147 -8.83 -19.56 -3.22
C LYS A 147 -8.18 -18.61 -2.22
N ILE A 148 -8.86 -17.51 -1.87
CA ILE A 148 -8.40 -16.61 -0.80
C ILE A 148 -8.36 -17.35 0.53
N SER A 149 -9.41 -18.09 0.87
CA SER A 149 -9.46 -18.87 2.11
C SER A 149 -8.31 -19.87 2.18
N GLN A 150 -8.03 -20.60 1.10
CA GLN A 150 -6.90 -21.51 0.98
C GLN A 150 -5.53 -20.81 1.20
N ALA A 151 -5.36 -19.58 0.70
CA ALA A 151 -4.12 -18.81 0.89
C ALA A 151 -3.94 -18.38 2.36
N VAL A 152 -5.03 -17.91 2.98
CA VAL A 152 -5.04 -17.47 4.38
C VAL A 152 -4.79 -18.64 5.32
N GLU A 153 -5.57 -19.71 5.17
CA GLU A 153 -5.46 -20.94 5.99
C GLU A 153 -4.10 -21.63 5.81
N GLY A 154 -3.60 -21.70 4.56
CA GLY A 154 -2.28 -22.24 4.27
C GLY A 154 -1.11 -21.44 4.84
N THR A 155 -1.37 -20.25 5.42
CA THR A 155 -0.40 -19.40 6.11
C THR A 155 -0.87 -18.99 7.50
N SER A 156 -1.83 -19.72 8.09
CA SER A 156 -2.44 -19.39 9.38
C SER A 156 -1.37 -19.12 10.46
N GLY A 157 -1.52 -17.98 11.13
CA GLY A 157 -0.60 -17.51 12.16
C GLY A 157 0.80 -17.12 11.71
N LEU A 158 1.18 -17.28 10.43
CA LEU A 158 2.51 -16.87 9.96
C LEU A 158 2.58 -15.34 9.81
N ILE A 159 3.60 -14.76 10.41
CA ILE A 159 3.99 -13.35 10.34
C ILE A 159 5.47 -13.20 9.97
N LEU A 160 5.87 -11.99 9.59
CA LEU A 160 7.25 -11.61 9.33
C LEU A 160 7.83 -10.85 10.53
N THR A 161 9.03 -11.23 10.93
CA THR A 161 9.73 -10.63 12.06
C THR A 161 11.15 -10.22 11.70
N PHE A 162 11.67 -9.19 12.36
CA PHE A 162 13.06 -8.78 12.29
C PHE A 162 13.54 -8.46 13.71
N GLY A 163 14.62 -9.11 14.14
CA GLY A 163 15.04 -9.02 15.55
C GLY A 163 14.01 -9.57 16.54
N GLY A 164 13.17 -10.51 16.11
CA GLY A 164 12.08 -11.08 16.91
C GLY A 164 10.76 -10.32 16.84
N GLU A 165 10.78 -9.03 16.50
CA GLU A 165 9.60 -8.16 16.48
C GLU A 165 8.86 -8.18 15.12
N PRO A 166 7.52 -8.08 15.08
CA PRO A 166 6.77 -7.92 13.84
C PRO A 166 7.22 -6.69 13.02
N ILE A 167 7.49 -6.89 11.73
CA ILE A 167 7.97 -5.83 10.84
C ILE A 167 6.84 -4.88 10.40
N ASN A 168 7.19 -3.71 9.89
CA ASN A 168 6.27 -2.91 9.06
C ASN A 168 6.10 -3.56 7.68
N ALA A 169 5.16 -4.51 7.54
CA ALA A 169 4.92 -5.28 6.32
C ALA A 169 4.06 -4.50 5.29
N VAL A 170 4.59 -3.37 4.82
CA VAL A 170 3.97 -2.49 3.83
C VAL A 170 4.02 -3.08 2.42
N PHE A 171 3.01 -2.80 1.61
CA PHE A 171 2.88 -3.33 0.25
C PHE A 171 2.20 -2.34 -0.69
N HIS A 172 2.45 -2.49 -1.98
CA HIS A 172 1.90 -1.63 -3.03
C HIS A 172 1.61 -2.42 -4.30
N SER A 173 0.80 -1.84 -5.19
CA SER A 173 0.36 -2.52 -6.41
C SER A 173 1.52 -2.85 -7.36
N THR A 174 2.20 -1.83 -7.86
CA THR A 174 3.18 -1.94 -8.96
C THR A 174 4.36 -1.01 -8.67
N SER A 175 5.60 -1.48 -8.69
CA SER A 175 6.77 -0.68 -8.28
C SER A 175 7.24 0.28 -9.35
N GLY A 176 7.16 -0.12 -10.62
CA GLY A 176 7.80 0.59 -11.72
C GLY A 176 9.23 0.09 -11.97
N GLY A 177 9.47 -1.21 -11.83
CA GLY A 177 10.78 -1.83 -12.10
C GLY A 177 11.71 -1.95 -10.89
N GLN A 178 11.53 -1.16 -9.83
CA GLN A 178 12.20 -1.35 -8.53
C GLN A 178 11.40 -0.77 -7.37
N THR A 179 11.51 -1.35 -6.18
CA THR A 179 10.92 -0.78 -4.96
C THR A 179 11.71 0.44 -4.48
N ALA A 180 11.13 1.26 -3.61
CA ALA A 180 11.80 2.30 -2.85
C ALA A 180 12.17 1.77 -1.46
N SER A 181 13.20 2.36 -0.86
CA SER A 181 13.46 2.17 0.56
C SER A 181 12.50 3.00 1.42
N ALA A 182 12.31 2.60 2.67
CA ALA A 182 11.53 3.40 3.62
C ALA A 182 12.14 4.78 3.87
N SER A 183 13.48 4.90 3.83
CA SER A 183 14.17 6.18 4.04
C SER A 183 13.86 7.18 2.92
N GLU A 184 13.71 6.71 1.69
CA GLU A 184 13.38 7.58 0.55
C GLU A 184 11.95 8.14 0.61
N VAL A 185 11.01 7.33 1.12
CA VAL A 185 9.58 7.67 1.09
C VAL A 185 9.12 8.35 2.39
N TRP A 186 9.67 7.94 3.53
CA TRP A 186 9.23 8.38 4.86
C TRP A 186 10.33 9.00 5.72
N GLY A 187 11.59 9.00 5.26
CA GLY A 187 12.72 9.57 6.02
C GLY A 187 13.23 8.71 7.17
N PHE A 188 12.69 7.49 7.35
CA PHE A 188 13.13 6.53 8.36
C PHE A 188 13.73 5.30 7.70
N ASP A 189 14.90 4.87 8.16
CA ASP A 189 15.50 3.63 7.71
C ASP A 189 14.95 2.43 8.47
N TYR A 190 14.62 1.39 7.73
CA TYR A 190 14.24 0.08 8.24
C TYR A 190 15.10 -0.95 7.51
N PRO A 191 15.96 -1.73 8.20
CA PRO A 191 16.87 -2.68 7.55
C PRO A 191 16.19 -3.69 6.62
N TYR A 192 14.90 -3.97 6.86
CA TYR A 192 14.09 -4.87 6.06
C TYR A 192 13.26 -4.20 4.95
N LEU A 193 13.21 -2.86 4.86
CA LEU A 193 12.51 -2.11 3.79
C LEU A 193 13.52 -1.36 2.90
N GLN A 194 14.32 -2.14 2.18
CA GLN A 194 15.32 -1.64 1.25
C GLN A 194 14.83 -1.72 -0.20
N SER A 195 15.45 -0.94 -1.08
CA SER A 195 15.14 -0.99 -2.51
C SER A 195 15.65 -2.30 -3.11
N VAL A 196 14.77 -3.00 -3.84
CA VAL A 196 15.07 -4.22 -4.60
C VAL A 196 14.49 -4.10 -6.01
N ALA A 197 15.12 -4.74 -6.99
CA ALA A 197 14.61 -4.80 -8.35
C ALA A 197 13.25 -5.50 -8.40
N CYS A 198 12.38 -5.13 -9.33
CA CYS A 198 11.06 -5.72 -9.50
C CYS A 198 10.71 -5.80 -10.98
N GLN A 199 11.43 -6.66 -11.73
CA GLN A 199 11.27 -6.77 -13.18
C GLN A 199 9.90 -7.32 -13.64
N TRP A 200 9.20 -8.04 -12.77
CA TRP A 200 7.97 -8.74 -13.14
C TRP A 200 6.73 -7.83 -13.25
N ASP A 201 6.79 -6.65 -12.65
CA ASP A 201 5.65 -5.74 -12.55
C ASP A 201 5.37 -4.97 -13.86
N GLN A 202 6.28 -5.05 -14.84
CA GLN A 202 6.14 -4.48 -16.19
C GLN A 202 4.91 -4.98 -16.94
N LYS A 203 4.43 -6.19 -16.61
CA LYS A 203 3.22 -6.79 -17.18
C LYS A 203 1.93 -6.30 -16.49
N SER A 204 2.03 -5.47 -15.46
CA SER A 204 0.89 -4.91 -14.77
C SER A 204 0.10 -3.99 -15.70
N PRO A 205 -1.25 -4.11 -15.77
CA PRO A 205 -2.09 -3.11 -16.43
C PRO A 205 -2.05 -1.75 -15.72
N ARG A 206 -1.42 -1.67 -14.55
CA ARG A 206 -1.19 -0.45 -13.79
C ARG A 206 0.25 0.07 -13.90
N TYR A 207 1.07 -0.52 -14.75
CA TYR A 207 2.49 -0.16 -14.88
C TYR A 207 2.71 1.28 -15.33
N GLN A 208 1.88 1.81 -16.23
CA GLN A 208 1.94 3.20 -16.63
C GLN A 208 0.55 3.84 -16.64
N GLU A 209 0.51 5.14 -16.37
CA GLU A 209 -0.67 5.98 -16.59
C GLU A 209 -0.24 7.36 -17.06
N THR A 210 -1.02 7.92 -17.99
CA THR A 210 -0.93 9.34 -18.36
C THR A 210 -2.12 10.08 -17.76
N LYS A 211 -1.85 11.15 -17.03
CA LYS A 211 -2.84 12.09 -16.49
C LYS A 211 -2.57 13.48 -17.05
N GLU A 212 -3.59 14.08 -17.64
CA GLU A 212 -3.54 15.45 -18.15
C GLU A 212 -4.34 16.36 -17.23
N LEU A 213 -3.76 17.50 -16.84
CA LEU A 213 -4.42 18.52 -16.03
C LEU A 213 -4.32 19.86 -16.74
N ALA A 214 -5.41 20.62 -16.76
CA ALA A 214 -5.35 22.02 -17.19
C ALA A 214 -4.46 22.83 -16.23
N LEU A 215 -3.72 23.81 -16.73
CA LEU A 215 -2.84 24.64 -15.88
C LEU A 215 -3.62 25.41 -14.81
N SER A 216 -4.86 25.81 -15.10
CA SER A 216 -5.78 26.42 -14.12
C SER A 216 -6.23 25.44 -13.04
N GLU A 217 -6.51 24.18 -13.40
CA GLU A 217 -6.79 23.12 -12.42
C GLU A 217 -5.58 22.83 -11.56
N LEU A 218 -4.39 22.82 -12.16
CA LEU A 218 -3.12 22.63 -11.44
C LEU A 218 -2.92 23.73 -10.39
N GLU A 219 -3.16 24.99 -10.72
CA GLU A 219 -3.11 26.11 -9.77
C GLU A 219 -4.11 25.93 -8.62
N GLY A 220 -5.35 25.52 -8.94
CA GLY A 220 -6.37 25.25 -7.93
C GLY A 220 -5.97 24.14 -6.95
N ARG A 221 -5.34 23.06 -7.43
CA ARG A 221 -4.89 21.94 -6.58
C ARG A 221 -3.60 22.23 -5.80
N LEU A 222 -2.68 23.01 -6.38
CA LEU A 222 -1.38 23.31 -5.76
C LEU A 222 -1.40 24.54 -4.85
N GLY A 223 -2.40 25.41 -5.02
CA GLY A 223 -2.53 26.70 -4.36
C GLY A 223 -2.10 27.84 -5.28
N ALA A 224 -2.78 28.99 -5.18
CA ALA A 224 -2.48 30.18 -5.99
C ALA A 224 -1.05 30.71 -5.79
N ASP A 225 -0.44 30.43 -4.62
CA ASP A 225 0.96 30.75 -4.31
C ASP A 225 1.97 29.92 -5.13
N ALA A 226 1.55 28.80 -5.73
CA ALA A 226 2.39 28.10 -6.71
C ALA A 226 2.66 28.97 -7.94
N GLY A 227 1.75 29.91 -8.28
CA GLY A 227 1.93 30.88 -9.35
C GLY A 227 2.02 30.24 -10.74
N VAL A 228 1.23 29.19 -11.00
CA VAL A 228 1.27 28.45 -12.27
C VAL A 228 0.80 29.35 -13.41
N MET A 229 -0.32 30.05 -13.24
CA MET A 229 -0.86 30.92 -14.29
C MET A 229 0.00 32.16 -14.49
N ALA A 230 0.58 32.70 -13.41
CA ALA A 230 1.56 33.78 -13.49
C ALA A 230 2.82 33.35 -14.28
N ALA A 231 3.32 32.13 -14.06
CA ALA A 231 4.45 31.59 -14.81
C ALA A 231 4.14 31.50 -16.32
N VAL A 232 2.92 31.08 -16.69
CA VAL A 232 2.44 31.05 -18.08
C VAL A 232 2.40 32.45 -18.68
N GLN A 233 1.76 33.41 -18.00
CA GLN A 233 1.60 34.79 -18.48
C GLN A 233 2.95 35.49 -18.68
N ASN A 234 3.92 35.20 -17.81
CA ASN A 234 5.27 35.75 -17.89
C ASN A 234 6.17 35.01 -18.90
N GLY A 235 5.65 34.00 -19.62
CA GLY A 235 6.42 33.24 -20.62
C GLY A 235 7.51 32.35 -20.00
N SER A 236 7.35 31.91 -18.75
CA SER A 236 8.34 31.06 -18.08
C SER A 236 8.47 29.71 -18.77
N ASN A 237 9.69 29.29 -19.09
CA ASN A 237 9.97 27.99 -19.67
C ASN A 237 11.21 27.35 -19.00
N PRO A 238 11.09 26.24 -18.27
CA PRO A 238 9.88 25.42 -18.09
C PRO A 238 9.00 25.90 -16.92
N ILE A 239 7.67 25.75 -17.07
CA ILE A 239 6.68 26.01 -16.00
C ILE A 239 6.87 25.04 -14.82
N ALA A 240 7.23 23.79 -15.10
CA ALA A 240 7.57 22.79 -14.10
C ALA A 240 8.87 22.08 -14.44
N GLN A 241 9.65 21.75 -13.42
CA GLN A 241 10.94 21.09 -13.57
C GLN A 241 11.18 20.13 -12.41
N ILE A 242 11.48 18.88 -12.74
CA ILE A 242 11.98 17.92 -11.75
C ILE A 242 13.40 18.34 -11.37
N ILE A 243 13.63 18.54 -10.08
CA ILE A 243 14.90 19.05 -9.53
C ILE A 243 15.78 17.88 -9.08
N ASP A 244 15.17 16.85 -8.51
CA ASP A 244 15.91 15.79 -7.82
C ASP A 244 15.16 14.46 -7.84
N HIS A 245 15.91 13.36 -7.78
CA HIS A 245 15.41 11.99 -7.70
C HIS A 245 15.98 11.28 -6.48
N THR A 246 15.18 10.39 -5.92
CA THR A 246 15.64 9.38 -4.94
C THR A 246 16.58 8.38 -5.60
N ALA A 247 17.32 7.59 -4.81
CA ALA A 247 18.21 6.56 -5.35
C ALA A 247 17.45 5.48 -6.14
N SER A 248 16.16 5.28 -5.82
CA SER A 248 15.25 4.41 -6.57
C SER A 248 14.65 5.01 -7.84
N GLY A 249 15.07 6.21 -8.25
CA GLY A 249 14.63 6.89 -9.47
C GLY A 249 13.31 7.66 -9.35
N ARG A 250 12.61 7.59 -8.22
CA ARG A 250 11.39 8.37 -7.96
C ARG A 250 11.69 9.85 -7.78
N VAL A 251 10.76 10.73 -8.17
CA VAL A 251 10.88 12.18 -8.01
C VAL A 251 10.93 12.54 -6.53
N ALA A 252 12.05 13.11 -6.09
CA ALA A 252 12.22 13.62 -4.74
C ALA A 252 11.70 15.06 -4.63
N LYS A 253 12.07 15.92 -5.58
CA LYS A 253 11.70 17.34 -5.60
C LYS A 253 11.34 17.82 -7.00
N VAL A 254 10.36 18.71 -7.05
CA VAL A 254 9.86 19.30 -8.28
C VAL A 254 9.47 20.75 -8.03
N ARG A 255 9.89 21.65 -8.92
CA ARG A 255 9.41 23.02 -8.96
C ARG A 255 8.22 23.10 -9.90
N VAL A 256 7.13 23.70 -9.45
CA VAL A 256 5.97 24.04 -10.28
C VAL A 256 5.65 25.53 -10.06
N GLY A 257 5.75 26.31 -11.12
CA GLY A 257 5.75 27.77 -11.03
C GLY A 257 6.90 28.24 -10.13
N ASN A 258 6.57 28.93 -9.04
CA ASN A 258 7.53 29.51 -8.09
C ASN A 258 7.75 28.64 -6.85
N LYS A 259 7.02 27.54 -6.70
CA LYS A 259 7.04 26.71 -5.50
C LYS A 259 7.73 25.38 -5.75
N THR A 260 8.49 24.93 -4.76
CA THR A 260 9.07 23.58 -4.75
C THR A 260 8.19 22.70 -3.88
N PHE A 261 7.94 21.49 -4.39
CA PHE A 261 7.19 20.43 -3.73
C PHE A 261 8.04 19.17 -3.72
N THR A 262 7.73 18.27 -2.80
CA THR A 262 8.17 16.88 -2.87
C THR A 262 7.35 16.11 -3.92
N GLY A 263 7.90 15.01 -4.44
CA GLY A 263 7.13 14.12 -5.30
C GLY A 263 5.89 13.56 -4.60
N ALA A 264 5.98 13.29 -3.29
CA ALA A 264 4.86 12.81 -2.47
C ALA A 264 3.73 13.83 -2.35
N GLU A 265 4.04 15.11 -2.13
CA GLU A 265 3.04 16.18 -2.09
C GLU A 265 2.32 16.34 -3.44
N LEU A 266 3.06 16.28 -4.56
CA LEU A 266 2.42 16.32 -5.89
C LEU A 266 1.53 15.11 -6.11
N ARG A 267 2.02 13.91 -5.78
CA ARG A 267 1.25 12.68 -5.91
C ARG A 267 -0.08 12.78 -5.15
N GLU A 268 -0.06 13.29 -3.94
CA GLU A 268 -1.26 13.47 -3.12
C GLU A 268 -2.19 14.54 -3.70
N LYS A 269 -1.70 15.76 -3.90
CA LYS A 269 -2.52 16.90 -4.37
C LYS A 269 -3.10 16.70 -5.77
N LEU A 270 -2.34 16.02 -6.63
CA LEU A 270 -2.71 15.79 -8.03
C LEU A 270 -3.24 14.38 -8.27
N GLU A 271 -3.36 13.56 -7.22
CA GLU A 271 -3.83 12.18 -7.27
C GLU A 271 -3.12 11.37 -8.37
N LEU A 272 -1.78 11.39 -8.35
CA LEU A 272 -0.96 10.58 -9.23
C LEU A 272 -0.82 9.17 -8.65
N ARG A 273 -0.60 8.17 -9.51
CA ARG A 273 -0.43 6.78 -9.08
C ARG A 273 0.83 6.56 -8.25
N SER A 274 1.92 7.24 -8.57
CA SER A 274 3.21 7.07 -7.90
C SER A 274 3.98 8.39 -7.88
N THR A 275 5.15 8.38 -7.25
CA THR A 275 6.14 9.46 -7.33
C THR A 275 7.18 9.24 -8.43
N ASP A 276 7.09 8.15 -9.20
CA ASP A 276 7.88 7.94 -10.41
C ASP A 276 7.09 8.50 -11.59
N PHE A 277 7.40 9.73 -11.98
CA PHE A 277 6.73 10.39 -13.10
C PHE A 277 7.62 11.34 -13.87
N SER A 278 7.30 11.52 -15.16
CA SER A 278 7.81 12.60 -15.99
C SER A 278 6.74 13.67 -16.19
N ILE A 279 7.17 14.93 -16.37
CA ILE A 279 6.30 16.07 -16.65
C ILE A 279 6.57 16.58 -18.07
N ASP A 280 5.51 16.85 -18.81
CA ASP A 280 5.53 17.57 -20.08
C ASP A 280 4.45 18.67 -20.06
N VAL A 281 4.64 19.73 -20.85
CA VAL A 281 3.67 20.83 -20.97
C VAL A 281 3.31 21.02 -22.43
N LYS A 282 2.01 20.90 -22.76
CA LYS A 282 1.49 21.06 -24.12
C LYS A 282 0.28 22.00 -24.12
N GLY A 283 0.45 23.17 -24.71
CA GLY A 283 -0.57 24.22 -24.68
C GLY A 283 -0.90 24.59 -23.23
N GLU A 284 -2.19 24.57 -22.89
CA GLU A 284 -2.69 24.90 -21.55
C GLU A 284 -2.81 23.66 -20.62
N LYS A 285 -2.08 22.59 -20.92
CA LYS A 285 -2.11 21.35 -20.13
C LYS A 285 -0.72 20.93 -19.66
N MET A 286 -0.68 20.41 -18.44
CA MET A 286 0.44 19.65 -17.91
C MET A 286 0.12 18.16 -17.99
N ILE A 287 1.05 17.40 -18.55
CA ILE A 287 0.94 15.96 -18.79
C ILE A 287 1.90 15.25 -17.84
N PHE A 288 1.35 14.41 -16.97
CA PHE A 288 2.09 13.53 -16.09
C PHE A 288 2.06 12.11 -16.65
N LYS A 289 3.23 11.54 -16.94
CA LYS A 289 3.35 10.10 -17.21
C LYS A 289 3.94 9.45 -15.98
N THR A 290 3.13 8.67 -15.29
CA THR A 290 3.50 7.95 -14.07
C THR A 290 3.86 6.50 -14.40
N THR A 291 4.85 5.97 -13.68
CA THR A 291 5.25 4.56 -13.72
C THR A 291 5.02 3.94 -12.34
N GLY A 292 4.44 2.74 -12.29
CA GLY A 292 4.03 2.09 -11.05
C GLY A 292 2.76 2.67 -10.43
N TYR A 293 2.33 2.05 -9.34
CA TYR A 293 1.13 2.43 -8.58
C TYR A 293 1.29 2.07 -7.09
N GLY A 294 1.23 3.09 -6.25
CA GLY A 294 1.41 3.01 -4.79
C GLY A 294 2.69 3.70 -4.32
N HIS A 295 3.00 3.53 -3.03
CA HIS A 295 4.15 4.20 -2.40
C HIS A 295 5.51 3.56 -2.76
N GLY A 296 5.51 2.31 -3.22
CA GLY A 296 6.71 1.65 -3.75
C GLY A 296 7.58 0.91 -2.73
N VAL A 297 7.23 0.89 -1.45
CA VAL A 297 8.05 0.30 -0.37
C VAL A 297 7.56 -1.10 -0.03
N GLY A 298 8.47 -2.05 0.19
CA GLY A 298 8.12 -3.42 0.59
C GLY A 298 7.56 -4.26 -0.56
N LEU A 299 6.52 -5.06 -0.29
CA LEU A 299 6.02 -6.06 -1.24
C LEU A 299 5.31 -5.42 -2.45
N CYS A 300 5.84 -5.67 -3.66
CA CYS A 300 5.13 -5.36 -4.90
C CYS A 300 4.14 -6.48 -5.24
N GLN A 301 2.84 -6.19 -5.28
CA GLN A 301 1.79 -7.19 -5.53
C GLN A 301 1.89 -7.83 -6.91
N TYR A 302 2.05 -7.04 -7.98
CA TYR A 302 2.26 -7.57 -9.33
C TYR A 302 3.62 -8.27 -9.47
N GLY A 303 4.63 -7.78 -8.75
CA GLY A 303 5.93 -8.42 -8.63
C GLY A 303 5.83 -9.82 -8.01
N ALA A 304 5.12 -9.94 -6.89
CA ALA A 304 4.84 -11.21 -6.20
C ALA A 304 4.11 -12.20 -7.12
N ASN A 305 3.09 -11.74 -7.86
CA ASN A 305 2.37 -12.57 -8.82
C ASN A 305 3.27 -13.08 -9.96
N GLY A 306 4.18 -12.23 -10.46
CA GLY A 306 5.13 -12.64 -11.47
C GLY A 306 6.18 -13.63 -10.96
N MET A 307 6.71 -13.40 -9.76
CA MET A 307 7.59 -14.35 -9.07
C MET A 307 6.92 -15.71 -8.84
N ALA A 308 5.66 -15.71 -8.40
CA ALA A 308 4.89 -16.93 -8.20
C ALA A 308 4.67 -17.71 -9.51
N LYS A 309 4.38 -17.01 -10.61
CA LYS A 309 4.28 -17.61 -11.96
C LYS A 309 5.58 -18.20 -12.47
N GLU A 310 6.72 -17.79 -11.92
CA GLU A 310 8.04 -18.39 -12.18
C GLU A 310 8.36 -19.54 -11.21
N GLY A 311 7.39 -19.98 -10.39
CA GLY A 311 7.52 -21.11 -9.49
C GLY A 311 8.11 -20.77 -8.11
N ARG A 312 8.24 -19.49 -7.77
CA ARG A 312 8.69 -19.08 -6.43
C ARG A 312 7.57 -19.24 -5.42
N ASP A 313 7.88 -19.82 -4.27
CA ASP A 313 6.93 -19.93 -3.18
C ASP A 313 6.77 -18.60 -2.41
N PHE A 314 5.75 -18.52 -1.56
CA PHE A 314 5.47 -17.31 -0.80
C PHE A 314 6.62 -16.91 0.14
N ARG A 315 7.42 -17.86 0.63
CA ARG A 315 8.55 -17.57 1.53
C ARG A 315 9.64 -16.85 0.76
N GLN A 316 10.00 -17.38 -0.42
CA GLN A 316 10.97 -16.77 -1.32
C GLN A 316 10.52 -15.38 -1.78
N ILE A 317 9.22 -15.20 -2.05
CA ILE A 317 8.65 -13.88 -2.38
C ILE A 317 8.83 -12.91 -1.21
N LEU A 318 8.44 -13.31 0.00
CA LEU A 318 8.50 -12.44 1.17
C LEU A 318 9.94 -12.06 1.53
N THR A 319 10.86 -13.02 1.57
CA THR A 319 12.27 -12.74 1.91
C THR A 319 13.01 -11.96 0.81
N TYR A 320 12.45 -11.89 -0.40
CA TYR A 320 12.96 -11.04 -1.46
C TYR A 320 12.60 -9.57 -1.24
N TYR A 321 11.33 -9.28 -0.92
CA TYR A 321 10.87 -7.90 -0.72
C TYR A 321 11.18 -7.34 0.67
N TYR A 322 11.32 -8.22 1.67
CA TYR A 322 11.62 -7.84 3.05
C TYR A 322 12.98 -8.42 3.45
N THR A 323 14.01 -7.57 3.46
CA THR A 323 15.41 -8.03 3.61
C THR A 323 15.70 -8.52 5.02
N GLY A 324 16.27 -9.73 5.15
CA GLY A 324 16.74 -10.26 6.44
C GLY A 324 15.64 -10.65 7.44
N VAL A 325 14.38 -10.76 6.99
CA VAL A 325 13.26 -11.12 7.86
C VAL A 325 13.15 -12.64 8.05
N ALA A 326 12.56 -13.03 9.17
CA ALA A 326 12.21 -14.42 9.47
C ALA A 326 10.69 -14.60 9.53
N LEU A 327 10.20 -15.77 9.14
CA LEU A 327 8.81 -16.15 9.38
C LEU A 327 8.67 -16.74 10.79
N LYS A 328 7.63 -16.33 11.51
CA LYS A 328 7.28 -16.85 12.83
C LYS A 328 5.78 -17.15 12.88
N ASN A 329 5.39 -18.21 13.59
CA ASN A 329 3.99 -18.47 13.89
C ASN A 329 3.61 -17.79 15.22
N VAL A 330 2.47 -17.10 15.27
CA VAL A 330 1.95 -16.45 16.49
C VAL A 330 1.18 -17.40 17.41
N HIS A 331 0.74 -18.55 16.90
CA HIS A 331 0.25 -19.64 17.75
C HIS A 331 1.43 -20.32 18.45
N GLY A 332 1.24 -20.70 19.71
CA GLY A 332 2.23 -21.50 20.43
C GLY A 332 2.30 -22.91 19.88
N THR A 333 3.50 -23.36 19.54
CA THR A 333 3.83 -24.80 19.58
C THR A 333 4.05 -25.23 21.01
#